data_AF-A0A0Q8RAF7-F1
#
_entry.id   AF-A0A0Q8RAF7-F1
#
_cell.length_a   1.000
_cell.length_b   1.000
_cell.length_c   1.000
_cell.angle_alpha   90.00
_cell.angle_beta   90.00
_cell.angle_gamma   90.00
#
_symmetry.space_group_name_H-M   'P 1'
#
loop_
_entity.id
_entity.type
_entity.pdbx_description
1 polymer ?
#
loop_
_entity_poly.entity_id
_entity_poly.type
_entity_poly.pdbx_seq_one_letter_code
_entity_poly.pdbx_strand_id
1 'polypeptide(L)' 'MTADDIQLRNRIAARASEISGVARSAIVDEIALDGCSHHATSSLVGAAIDQAIAEYRRAGKGSATTG' A
#
# COMPACT_ATOMS: atom_id res chain seq x y z
N MET A 1 5.07 6.95 14.43
CA MET A 1 5.29 6.53 13.04
C MET A 1 6.77 6.23 12.89
N THR A 2 7.14 4.97 12.79
CA THR A 2 8.56 4.56 12.71
C THR A 2 9.09 4.73 11.28
N ALA A 3 10.40 4.69 11.10
CA ALA A 3 11.00 4.73 9.77
C ALA A 3 10.53 3.53 8.90
N ASP A 4 10.25 2.39 9.52
CA ASP A 4 9.71 1.19 8.89
C ASP A 4 8.30 1.40 8.36
N ASP A 5 7.43 2.12 9.09
CA ASP A 5 6.09 2.48 8.62
C ASP A 5 6.15 3.33 7.34
N ILE A 6 7.09 4.28 7.27
CA ILE A 6 7.28 5.15 6.11
C ILE A 6 7.73 4.32 4.90
N GLN A 7 8.70 3.42 5.08
CA GLN A 7 9.17 2.55 4.02
C GLN A 7 8.07 1.60 3.52
N LEU A 8 7.27 1.04 4.43
CA LEU A 8 6.15 0.18 4.11
C LEU A 8 5.10 0.91 3.25
N ARG A 9 4.66 2.10 3.69
CA ARG A 9 3.71 2.93 2.94
C ARG A 9 4.25 3.30 1.57
N ASN A 10 5.53 3.63 1.48
CA ASN A 10 6.17 3.96 0.21
C ASN A 10 6.19 2.79 -0.79
N ARG A 11 6.37 1.55 -0.31
CA ARG A 11 6.31 0.32 -1.13
C ARG A 11 4.89 0.01 -1.59
N ILE A 12 3.92 0.08 -0.67
CA ILE A 12 2.50 -0.14 -0.98
C ILE A 12 2.01 0.87 -2.01
N ALA A 13 2.33 2.16 -1.82
CA ALA A 13 1.91 3.21 -2.74
C ALA A 13 2.52 3.05 -4.15
N ALA A 14 3.78 2.66 -4.23
CA ALA A 14 4.42 2.37 -5.52
C ALA A 14 3.70 1.23 -6.25
N ARG A 15 3.41 0.14 -5.54
CA ARG A 15 2.74 -1.02 -6.13
C ARG A 15 1.30 -0.74 -6.54
N ALA A 16 0.54 -0.04 -5.69
CA ALA A 16 -0.80 0.38 -6.01
C ALA A 16 -0.83 1.37 -7.20
N SER A 17 0.20 2.19 -7.38
CA SER A 17 0.36 3.08 -8.54
C SER A 17 0.52 2.27 -9.83
N GLU A 18 1.33 1.21 -9.81
CA GLU A 18 1.48 0.30 -10.95
C GLU A 18 0.17 -0.42 -11.31
N ILE A 19 -0.60 -0.85 -10.31
CA ILE A 19 -1.85 -1.60 -10.52
C ILE A 19 -2.97 -0.69 -11.05
N SER A 20 -3.11 0.51 -10.47
CA SER A 20 -4.22 1.43 -10.80
C SER A 20 -3.91 2.40 -11.93
N GLY A 21 -2.62 2.58 -12.29
CA GLY A 21 -2.17 3.64 -13.20
C GLY A 21 -2.27 5.05 -12.61
N VAL A 22 -2.65 5.19 -11.35
CA VAL A 22 -2.77 6.48 -10.66
C VAL A 22 -1.40 6.93 -10.16
N ALA A 23 -1.18 8.24 -10.15
CA ALA A 23 0.07 8.82 -9.66
C ALA A 23 0.33 8.42 -8.20
N ARG A 24 1.56 7.96 -7.94
CA ARG A 24 2.01 7.52 -6.61
C ARG A 24 1.76 8.54 -5.50
N SER A 25 1.90 9.84 -5.78
CA SER A 25 1.65 10.91 -4.79
C SER A 25 0.21 10.89 -4.28
N ALA A 26 -0.77 10.76 -5.17
CA ALA A 26 -2.18 10.69 -4.80
C ALA A 26 -2.48 9.47 -3.92
N ILE A 27 -1.79 8.35 -4.16
CA ILE A 27 -1.93 7.13 -3.35
C ILE A 27 -1.27 7.28 -1.98
N VAL A 28 -0.11 7.94 -1.90
CA VAL A 28 0.54 8.24 -0.61
C VAL A 28 -0.35 9.16 0.23
N ASP A 29 -0.95 10.17 -0.38
CA ASP A 29 -1.87 11.09 0.29
C ASP A 29 -3.10 10.35 0.82
N GLU A 30 -3.66 9.42 0.03
CA GLU A 30 -4.77 8.55 0.45
C GLU A 30 -4.39 7.66 1.64
N ILE A 31 -3.21 7.00 1.60
CA ILE A 31 -2.71 6.17 2.71
C ILE A 31 -2.41 7.00 3.97
N ALA A 32 -2.00 8.25 3.81
CA ALA A 32 -1.67 9.14 4.92
C ALA A 32 -2.93 9.70 5.60
N LEU A 33 -3.97 10.00 4.81
CA LEU A 33 -5.27 10.46 5.31
C LEU A 33 -6.01 9.33 6.03
N ASP A 34 -5.82 8.10 5.59
CA ASP A 34 -6.76 7.05 5.86
C ASP A 34 -6.20 5.95 6.76
N GLY A 35 -6.23 6.22 8.07
CA GLY A 35 -6.01 5.23 9.12
C GLY A 35 -7.11 4.16 9.21
N CYS A 36 -7.62 3.64 8.07
CA CYS A 36 -8.61 2.55 7.88
C CYS A 36 -10.06 2.93 7.47
N SER A 37 -10.35 4.00 6.73
CA SER A 37 -11.72 4.32 6.27
C SER A 37 -11.77 4.85 4.83
N HIS A 38 -11.57 3.93 3.86
CA HIS A 38 -11.57 4.24 2.43
C HIS A 38 -12.96 4.66 1.96
N HIS A 39 -13.31 5.93 2.14
CA HIS A 39 -14.51 6.53 1.59
C HIS A 39 -14.14 7.43 0.40
N ALA A 40 -14.08 6.78 -0.77
CA ALA A 40 -14.53 7.36 -2.05
C ALA A 40 -13.59 8.23 -2.90
N THR A 41 -12.27 8.01 -2.95
CA THR A 41 -11.46 8.61 -4.04
C THR A 41 -11.44 7.77 -5.33
N SER A 42 -11.61 6.44 -5.25
CA SER A 42 -12.05 5.56 -6.37
C SER A 42 -11.96 4.11 -5.92
N SER A 43 -13.01 3.31 -6.16
CA SER A 43 -12.99 1.86 -5.85
C SER A 43 -11.78 1.13 -6.45
N LEU A 44 -11.22 1.66 -7.56
CA LEU A 44 -10.00 1.16 -8.19
C LEU A 44 -8.73 1.39 -7.36
N VAL A 45 -8.57 2.57 -6.75
CA VAL A 45 -7.38 2.91 -5.96
C VAL A 45 -7.38 2.14 -4.64
N GLY A 46 -8.53 2.05 -3.97
CA GLY A 46 -8.69 1.22 -2.77
C GLY A 46 -8.37 -0.25 -3.04
N ALA A 47 -8.91 -0.82 -4.13
CA ALA A 47 -8.63 -2.19 -4.52
C ALA A 47 -7.14 -2.42 -4.85
N ALA A 48 -6.47 -1.45 -5.48
CA ALA A 48 -5.04 -1.53 -5.78
C ALA A 48 -4.18 -1.48 -4.51
N ILE A 49 -4.55 -0.67 -3.52
CA ILE A 49 -3.90 -0.61 -2.20
C ILE A 49 -4.08 -1.94 -1.46
N ASP A 50 -5.30 -2.47 -1.40
CA ASP A 50 -5.60 -3.75 -0.76
C ASP A 50 -4.81 -4.90 -1.40
N GLN A 51 -4.74 -4.92 -2.74
CA GLN A 51 -3.94 -5.89 -3.48
C GLN A 51 -2.44 -5.74 -3.17
N ALA A 52 -1.90 -4.52 -3.16
CA ALA A 52 -0.50 -4.27 -2.82
C ALA A 52 -0.16 -4.72 -1.38
N ILE A 53 -1.07 -4.50 -0.43
CA ILE A 53 -0.93 -4.99 0.96
C ILE A 53 -0.97 -6.52 1.00
N ALA A 54 -1.89 -7.16 0.26
CA ALA A 54 -1.99 -8.61 0.19
C ALA A 54 -0.73 -9.25 -0.43
N GLU A 55 -0.19 -8.67 -1.50
CA GLU A 55 1.07 -9.08 -2.12
C GLU A 55 2.24 -8.93 -1.14
N TYR A 56 2.34 -7.80 -0.43
CA TYR A 56 3.37 -7.60 0.59
C TYR A 56 3.28 -8.63 1.73
N ARG A 57 2.07 -8.91 2.23
CA ARG A 57 1.86 -9.92 3.28
C ARG A 57 2.20 -11.34 2.80
N ARG A 58 1.90 -11.67 1.54
CA ARG A 58 2.30 -12.94 0.91
C ARG A 58 3.81 -13.04 0.74
N ALA A 59 4.47 -11.97 0.28
CA ALA A 59 5.92 -11.89 0.18
C ALA A 59 6.60 -12.00 1.56
N GLY A 60 6.00 -11.41 2.60
CA GLY A 60 6.46 -11.51 3.99
C GLY A 60 6.31 -12.90 4.61
N LYS A 61 5.39 -13.75 4.13
CA LYS A 61 5.33 -15.18 4.51
C LYS A 61 6.28 -16.07 3.69
N GLY A 62 6.96 -15.52 2.69
CA GLY A 62 8.10 -16.17 2.02
C GLY A 62 9.46 -15.84 2.67
N SER A 63 9.50 -14.97 3.68
CA SER A 63 10.72 -14.58 4.41
C SER A 63 10.48 -14.64 5.92
N ALA A 64 9.96 -15.78 6.36
CA ALA A 64 10.00 -16.20 7.77
C ALA A 64 10.62 -17.60 7.84
N THR A 65 11.81 -17.75 7.24
CA THR A 65 12.70 -18.87 7.55
C THR A 65 14.14 -18.38 7.58
N THR A 66 14.74 -18.52 8.76
CA THR A 66 16.18 -18.47 9.11
C THR A 66 16.79 -17.09 9.37
N GLY A 67 17.10 -16.86 10.65
CA GLY A 67 17.87 -15.77 11.21
C GLY A 67 17.68 -15.72 12.72
#